data_AF-A0AAD2GCA0-F1
#
_entry.id   AF-A0AAD2GCA0-F1
#
_cell.length_a   1.000
_cell.length_b   1.000
_cell.length_c   1.000
_cell.angle_alpha   90.00
_cell.angle_beta   90.00
_cell.angle_gamma   90.00
#
_symmetry.space_group_name_H-M   'P 1'
#
loop_
_entity.id
_entity.type
_entity.pdbx_description
1 polymer ?
#
loop_
_entity_poly.entity_id
_entity_poly.type
_entity_poly.pdbx_seq_one_letter_code
_entity_poly.pdbx_strand_id
1 'polypeptide(L)'
;MMAPLETGTAQHLALREKAKNWAAKFRPQHLLCYDVLPLLKATALKTLEYVMPLSTLGRSDWVSIMSPILQASLHKAGVCRSFPRVVVFAPLKYQGLGIPHPFALQVFHHLS
;
A
#
# COMPACT_ATOMS: atom_id res chain seq x y z
N MET A 1 -0.64 -27.29 11.67
CA MET A 1 -0.96 -27.00 10.26
C MET A 1 -2.43 -26.60 10.20
N MET A 2 -2.73 -25.30 10.23
CA MET A 2 -4.10 -24.78 10.31
C MET A 2 -4.37 -23.97 9.04
N ALA A 3 -5.28 -24.46 8.20
CA ALA A 3 -5.81 -23.73 7.05
C ALA A 3 -7.14 -23.09 7.48
N PRO A 4 -7.23 -21.75 7.65
CA PRO A 4 -8.46 -21.12 8.09
C PRO A 4 -9.28 -20.67 6.88
N LEU A 5 -10.48 -21.23 6.76
CA LEU A 5 -11.55 -20.75 5.89
C LEU A 5 -12.37 -19.59 6.52
N GLU A 6 -11.71 -18.74 7.33
CA GLU A 6 -12.21 -17.45 7.86
C GLU A 6 -11.77 -16.28 6.92
N THR A 7 -11.93 -16.51 5.63
CA THR A 7 -10.82 -16.32 4.68
C THR A 7 -10.48 -14.87 4.30
N GLY A 8 -11.41 -13.91 4.42
CA GLY A 8 -11.18 -12.52 3.95
C GLY A 8 -10.90 -11.49 5.05
N THR A 9 -11.66 -11.52 6.14
CA THR A 9 -11.60 -10.51 7.21
C THR A 9 -10.33 -10.65 8.05
N ALA A 10 -9.95 -11.89 8.40
CA ALA A 10 -8.72 -12.19 9.13
C ALA A 10 -7.48 -11.79 8.30
N GLN A 11 -7.51 -12.05 6.98
CA GLN A 11 -6.44 -11.63 6.07
C GLN A 11 -6.33 -10.10 6.01
N HIS A 12 -7.45 -9.38 5.85
CA HIS A 12 -7.48 -7.93 5.86
C HIS A 12 -6.89 -7.36 7.16
N LEU A 13 -7.28 -7.89 8.33
CA LEU A 13 -6.73 -7.45 9.63
C LEU A 13 -5.22 -7.71 9.72
N ALA A 14 -4.76 -8.90 9.34
CA ALA A 14 -3.34 -9.24 9.35
C ALA A 14 -2.51 -8.31 8.43
N LEU A 15 -3.01 -8.01 7.23
CA LEU A 15 -2.35 -7.10 6.31
C LEU A 15 -2.36 -5.66 6.81
N ARG A 16 -3.45 -5.23 7.44
CA ARG A 16 -3.54 -3.91 8.06
C ARG A 16 -2.56 -3.77 9.22
N GLU A 17 -2.39 -4.80 10.05
CA GLU A 17 -1.38 -4.79 11.11
C GLU A 17 0.04 -4.76 10.53
N LYS A 18 0.33 -5.52 9.48
CA LYS A 18 1.61 -5.41 8.76
C LYS A 18 1.86 -4.00 8.22
N ALA A 19 0.83 -3.36 7.65
CA ALA A 19 0.89 -1.99 7.14
C ALA A 19 1.16 -0.97 8.26
N LYS A 20 0.51 -1.11 9.42
CA LYS A 20 0.79 -0.29 10.62
C LYS A 20 2.21 -0.49 11.13
N ASN A 21 2.67 -1.74 11.21
CA ASN A 21 4.02 -2.08 11.65
C ASN A 21 5.08 -1.50 10.71
N TRP A 22 4.86 -1.59 9.40
CA TRP A 22 5.71 -0.93 8.40
C TRP A 22 5.72 0.58 8.61
N ALA A 23 4.55 1.21 8.77
CA ALA A 23 4.46 2.66 8.99
C ALA A 23 5.16 3.10 10.29
N ALA A 24 5.05 2.31 11.36
CA ALA A 24 5.73 2.56 12.63
C ALA A 24 7.27 2.50 12.47
N LYS A 25 7.79 1.52 11.74
CA LYS A 25 9.23 1.40 11.43
C LYS A 25 9.72 2.51 10.48
N PHE A 26 8.85 2.95 9.57
CA PHE A 26 9.17 3.99 8.59
C PHE A 26 9.22 5.39 9.21
N ARG A 27 8.39 5.70 10.22
CA ARG A 27 8.34 7.01 10.91
C ARG A 27 9.67 7.52 11.48
N PRO A 28 10.51 6.72 12.17
CA PRO A 28 11.79 7.21 12.69
C PRO A 28 12.89 7.31 11.64
N GLN A 29 12.74 6.73 10.44
CA GLN A 29 13.84 6.71 9.44
C GLN A 29 14.14 8.09 8.87
N HIS A 30 15.40 8.49 8.80
CA HIS A 30 15.82 9.75 8.17
C HIS A 30 16.01 9.49 6.67
N LEU A 31 15.14 10.06 5.84
CA LEU A 31 15.12 9.87 4.39
C LEU A 31 14.96 11.23 3.71
N LEU A 32 15.57 11.37 2.53
CA LEU A 32 15.33 12.53 1.68
C LEU A 32 13.95 12.44 1.06
N CYS A 33 13.27 13.57 0.89
CA CYS A 33 11.87 13.62 0.47
C CYS A 33 11.64 12.89 -0.86
N TYR A 34 12.59 12.95 -1.79
CA TYR A 34 12.52 12.32 -3.11
C TYR A 34 12.70 10.80 -3.07
N ASP A 35 13.39 10.26 -2.07
CA ASP A 35 13.64 8.81 -1.93
C ASP A 35 12.47 8.05 -1.30
N VAL A 36 11.53 8.77 -0.68
CA VAL A 36 10.42 8.18 0.06
C VAL A 36 9.50 7.36 -0.85
N LEU A 37 9.09 7.91 -2.00
CA LEU A 37 8.16 7.23 -2.91
C LEU A 37 8.81 6.03 -3.63
N PRO A 38 10.06 6.12 -4.13
CA PRO A 38 10.80 4.95 -4.61
C PRO A 38 10.95 3.85 -3.55
N LEU A 39 11.33 4.21 -2.31
CA LEU A 39 11.49 3.24 -1.22
C LEU A 39 10.17 2.55 -0.86
N LEU A 40 9.07 3.30 -0.86
CA LEU A 40 7.72 2.77 -0.64
C LEU A 40 7.37 1.69 -1.68
N LYS A 41 7.66 1.93 -2.96
CA LYS A 41 7.42 0.97 -4.04
C LYS A 41 8.30 -0.27 -3.89
N ALA A 42 9.56 -0.09 -3.51
CA ALA A 42 10.50 -1.21 -3.36
C ALA A 42 10.22 -2.10 -2.14
N THR A 43 9.61 -1.55 -1.08
CA THR A 43 9.45 -2.27 0.20
C THR A 43 8.00 -2.63 0.49
N ALA A 44 7.14 -1.64 0.77
CA ALA A 44 5.76 -1.86 1.16
C ALA A 44 4.95 -2.49 0.03
N LEU A 45 5.06 -1.93 -1.19
CA LEU A 45 4.29 -2.43 -2.32
C LEU A 45 4.72 -3.85 -2.69
N LYS A 46 6.03 -4.16 -2.68
CA LYS A 46 6.54 -5.52 -2.90
C LYS A 46 6.05 -6.53 -1.85
N THR A 47 5.94 -6.10 -0.59
CA THR A 47 5.36 -6.94 0.48
C THR A 47 3.89 -7.25 0.21
N LEU A 48 3.15 -6.30 -0.35
CA LEU A 48 1.75 -6.49 -0.72
C LEU A 48 1.59 -7.31 -2.01
N GLU A 49 2.48 -7.14 -2.98
CA GLU A 49 2.48 -7.87 -4.26
C GLU A 49 2.50 -9.38 -4.05
N TYR A 50 3.28 -9.86 -3.08
CA TYR A 50 3.33 -11.27 -2.71
C TYR A 50 1.97 -11.85 -2.28
N VAL A 51 1.13 -11.06 -1.61
CA VAL A 51 -0.17 -11.53 -1.09
C VAL A 51 -1.32 -11.34 -2.07
N MET A 52 -1.11 -10.56 -3.14
CA MET A 52 -2.14 -10.27 -4.14
C MET A 52 -2.71 -11.52 -4.83
N PRO A 53 -1.90 -12.46 -5.37
CA PRO A 53 -2.44 -13.65 -6.03
C PRO A 53 -3.14 -14.63 -5.07
N LEU A 54 -2.89 -14.49 -3.77
CA LEU A 54 -3.43 -15.38 -2.73
C LEU A 54 -4.71 -14.83 -2.09
N SER A 55 -5.09 -13.59 -2.38
CA SER A 55 -6.17 -12.89 -1.69
C SER A 55 -7.22 -12.37 -2.66
N THR A 56 -8.47 -12.30 -2.21
CA THR A 56 -9.63 -11.80 -2.97
C THR A 56 -10.22 -10.56 -2.29
N LEU A 57 -9.36 -9.60 -1.95
CA LEU A 57 -9.75 -8.38 -1.24
C LEU A 57 -10.42 -7.35 -2.16
N GLY A 58 -11.39 -6.62 -1.61
CA GLY A 58 -12.06 -5.54 -2.31
C GLY A 58 -11.23 -4.27 -2.41
N ARG A 59 -11.64 -3.34 -3.29
CA ARG A 59 -10.98 -2.04 -3.45
C ARG A 59 -10.99 -1.22 -2.15
N SER A 60 -12.08 -1.25 -1.39
CA SER A 60 -12.21 -0.59 -0.09
C SER A 60 -11.19 -1.10 0.94
N ASP A 61 -10.97 -2.41 0.95
CA ASP A 61 -10.05 -3.07 1.88
C ASP A 61 -8.62 -2.67 1.59
N TRP A 62 -8.23 -2.62 0.31
CA TRP A 62 -6.93 -2.13 -0.10
C TRP A 62 -6.68 -0.67 0.26
N VAL A 63 -7.69 0.20 0.13
CA VAL A 63 -7.59 1.60 0.58
C VAL A 63 -7.37 1.66 2.09
N SER A 64 -8.07 0.81 2.84
CA SER A 64 -7.94 0.66 4.30
C SER A 64 -6.52 0.24 4.71
N ILE A 65 -5.97 -0.76 4.03
CA ILE A 65 -4.62 -1.30 4.26
C ILE A 65 -3.54 -0.27 3.88
N MET A 66 -3.70 0.43 2.74
CA MET A 66 -2.74 1.43 2.26
C MET A 66 -2.75 2.73 3.06
N SER A 67 -3.87 3.06 3.70
CA SER A 67 -4.03 4.33 4.44
C SER A 67 -2.89 4.63 5.43
N PRO A 68 -2.52 3.73 6.37
CA PRO A 68 -1.43 4.00 7.33
C PRO A 68 -0.07 4.17 6.65
N ILE A 69 0.21 3.41 5.59
CA ILE A 69 1.43 3.48 4.80
C ILE A 69 1.54 4.85 4.13
N LEU A 70 0.50 5.25 3.40
CA LEU A 70 0.47 6.52 2.68
C LEU A 70 0.50 7.72 3.63
N GLN A 71 -0.19 7.67 4.76
CA GLN A 71 -0.14 8.77 5.75
C GLN A 71 1.28 8.99 6.29
N ALA A 72 2.04 7.92 6.51
CA ALA A 72 3.43 8.01 6.96
C ALA A 72 4.38 8.49 5.85
N SER A 73 4.24 7.92 4.65
CA SER A 73 5.13 8.23 3.52
C SER A 73 4.87 9.60 2.90
N LEU A 74 3.61 9.99 2.67
CA LEU A 74 3.31 11.28 2.03
C LEU A 74 3.83 12.45 2.84
N HIS A 75 3.65 12.40 4.17
CA HIS A 75 4.15 13.46 5.03
C HIS A 75 5.67 13.66 4.92
N LYS A 76 6.42 12.55 4.78
CA LYS A 76 7.87 12.60 4.58
C LYS A 76 8.28 12.96 3.17
N ALA A 77 7.45 12.69 2.18
CA ALA A 77 7.67 13.13 0.81
C ALA A 77 7.37 14.62 0.60
N GLY A 78 7.03 15.37 1.66
CA GLY A 78 6.62 16.77 1.57
C GLY A 78 5.19 16.98 1.04
N VAL A 79 4.38 15.91 0.96
CA VAL A 79 3.00 15.96 0.47
C VAL A 79 2.02 15.95 1.66
N CYS A 80 0.89 16.63 1.50
CA CYS A 80 -0.15 16.66 2.52
C CYS A 80 -0.69 15.25 2.85
N ARG A 81 -0.93 14.96 4.14
CA ARG A 81 -1.44 13.66 4.61
C ARG A 81 -2.84 13.35 4.06
N SER A 82 -3.64 14.40 3.83
CA SER A 82 -5.01 14.34 3.29
C SER A 82 -5.07 14.50 1.77
N PHE A 83 -3.91 14.42 1.07
CA PHE A 83 -3.87 14.54 -0.38
C PHE A 83 -4.81 13.53 -1.07
N PRO A 84 -5.61 13.95 -2.07
CA PRO A 84 -6.63 13.12 -2.68
C PRO A 84 -6.07 11.79 -3.17
N ARG A 85 -6.63 10.66 -2.69
CA ARG A 85 -6.14 9.32 -3.01
C ARG A 85 -6.17 9.01 -4.51
N VAL A 86 -7.11 9.61 -5.24
CA VAL A 86 -7.18 9.50 -6.71
C VAL A 86 -5.89 10.02 -7.36
N VAL A 87 -5.36 11.16 -6.90
CA VAL A 87 -4.13 11.76 -7.44
C VAL A 87 -2.87 11.02 -6.97
N VAL A 88 -2.89 10.50 -5.73
CA VAL A 88 -1.80 9.63 -5.23
C VAL A 88 -1.58 8.43 -6.17
N PHE A 89 -2.67 7.79 -6.60
CA PHE A 89 -2.61 6.62 -7.45
C PHE A 89 -2.53 6.93 -8.96
N ALA A 90 -2.64 8.21 -9.34
CA ALA A 90 -2.53 8.62 -10.73
C ALA A 90 -1.06 8.52 -11.22
N PRO A 91 -0.85 8.26 -12.52
CA PRO A 91 0.49 8.20 -13.10
C PRO A 91 1.14 9.59 -13.17
N LEU A 92 2.47 9.62 -13.23
CA LEU A 92 3.26 10.86 -13.31
C LEU A 92 2.90 11.72 -14.54
N LYS A 93 2.51 11.09 -15.66
CA LYS A 93 2.06 11.79 -16.89
C LYS A 93 0.88 12.74 -16.64
N TYR A 94 0.03 12.43 -15.67
CA TYR A 94 -1.14 13.23 -15.31
C TYR A 94 -0.96 13.90 -13.93
N GLN A 95 0.28 14.30 -13.60
CA GLN A 95 0.62 14.97 -12.34
C GLN A 95 0.27 14.18 -11.06
N GLY A 96 0.14 12.86 -11.18
CA GLY A 96 -0.01 11.98 -10.02
C GLY A 96 1.33 11.62 -9.36
N LEU A 97 1.29 10.85 -8.27
CA LEU A 97 2.50 10.40 -7.57
C LEU A 97 3.07 9.08 -8.13
N GLY A 98 2.41 8.49 -9.13
CA GLY A 98 2.86 7.29 -9.81
C GLY A 98 2.92 6.06 -8.92
N ILE A 99 2.14 6.01 -7.83
CA ILE A 99 2.00 4.81 -6.99
C ILE A 99 0.88 3.95 -7.61
N PRO A 100 1.14 2.70 -8.02
CA PRO A 100 0.08 1.85 -8.54
C PRO A 100 -0.92 1.49 -7.45
N HIS A 101 -2.21 1.44 -7.80
CA HIS A 101 -3.26 1.03 -6.86
C HIS A 101 -3.19 -0.50 -6.63
N PRO A 102 -3.14 -0.99 -5.38
CA PRO A 102 -2.99 -2.43 -5.08
C PRO A 102 -4.05 -3.32 -5.73
N PHE A 103 -5.32 -2.90 -5.72
CA PHE A 103 -6.40 -3.63 -6.40
C PHE A 103 -6.16 -3.79 -7.92
N ALA A 104 -5.57 -2.79 -8.59
CA ALA A 104 -5.29 -2.91 -10.02
C ALA A 104 -4.18 -3.94 -10.28
N LEU A 105 -3.18 -4.00 -9.40
CA LEU A 105 -2.12 -5.01 -9.44
C LEU A 105 -2.66 -6.41 -9.14
N GLN A 106 -3.56 -6.54 -8.16
CA GLN A 106 -4.22 -7.82 -7.86
C GLN A 106 -4.99 -8.37 -9.06
N VAL A 107 -5.78 -7.53 -9.72
CA VAL A 107 -6.49 -7.93 -10.95
C VAL A 107 -5.51 -8.33 -12.04
N PHE A 108 -4.43 -7.57 -12.22
CA PHE A 108 -3.38 -7.90 -13.19
C PHE A 108 -2.76 -9.29 -12.91
N HIS A 109 -2.47 -9.60 -11.65
CA HIS A 109 -1.94 -10.91 -11.25
C HIS A 109 -2.93 -12.06 -11.43
N HIS A 110 -4.24 -11.82 -11.37
CA HIS A 110 -5.25 -12.85 -11.60
C HIS A 110 -5.52 -13.09 -13.10
N LEU A 111 -5.22 -12.11 -13.94
CA LEU A 111 -5.43 -12.17 -15.39
C LEU A 111 -4.21 -12.66 -16.18
N SER A 112 -3.02 -12.63 -15.56
CA SER A 112 -1.76 -13.07 -16.16
C SER A 112 -1.56 -14.56 -15.94
#